data_AF-A0A1H8J7C8-F1
#
_entry.id   AF-A0A1H8J7C8-F1
#
_cell.length_a   1.000
_cell.length_b   1.000
_cell.length_c   1.000
_cell.angle_alpha   90.00
_cell.angle_beta   90.00
_cell.angle_gamma   90.00
#
_symmetry.space_group_name_H-M   'P 1'
#
loop_
_entity.id
_entity.type
_entity.pdbx_description
1 polymer ?
#
loop_
_entity_poly.entity_id
_entity_poly.type
_entity_poly.pdbx_seq_one_letter_code
_entity_poly.pdbx_strand_id
1 'polypeptide(L)'
;MNIKHAVIIVAAVFLMPLPVVAINQYIETRCCVDEIKRDADGDISRSWKAKREFRRRWPCPTGARLYEPCPGWHIDHVIPLACGGADSVSNMQWLPVEIKSCAGEFCKDRWERDIYCGSE
;
A
#
# COMPACT_ATOMS: atom_id res chain seq x y z
N MET A 1 62.27 28.40 -1.10
CA MET A 1 61.48 27.74 -0.05
C MET A 1 60.32 27.04 -0.74
N ASN A 2 60.36 25.71 -0.78
CA ASN A 2 59.48 24.85 -1.55
C ASN A 2 58.07 24.85 -0.97
N ILE A 3 57.07 25.15 -1.78
CA ILE A 3 55.68 25.02 -1.39
C ILE A 3 55.02 24.04 -2.36
N LYS A 4 54.94 22.78 -1.91
CA LYS A 4 54.12 21.73 -2.52
C LYS A 4 52.67 22.01 -2.12
N HIS A 5 51.83 22.47 -3.04
CA HIS A 5 50.37 22.52 -2.84
C HIS A 5 49.72 21.75 -4.00
N ALA A 6 49.42 20.48 -3.75
CA ALA A 6 48.08 20.02 -3.41
C ALA A 6 47.15 20.09 -4.63
N VAL A 7 47.14 19.00 -5.39
CA VAL A 7 46.17 18.76 -6.46
C VAL A 7 44.80 18.61 -5.80
N ILE A 8 43.97 19.65 -5.88
CA ILE A 8 42.57 19.59 -5.46
C ILE A 8 41.82 18.80 -6.54
N ILE A 9 41.54 17.53 -6.28
CA ILE A 9 40.65 16.72 -7.11
C ILE A 9 39.24 17.26 -6.88
N VAL A 10 38.76 18.12 -7.78
CA VAL A 10 37.35 18.53 -7.83
C VAL A 10 36.57 17.30 -8.29
N ALA A 11 36.01 16.55 -7.34
CA ALA A 11 35.06 15.50 -7.65
C ALA A 11 33.85 16.14 -8.32
N ALA A 12 33.71 15.94 -9.63
CA ALA A 12 32.52 16.35 -10.36
C ALA A 12 31.33 15.55 -9.83
N VAL A 13 30.55 16.16 -8.94
CA VAL A 13 29.24 15.65 -8.53
C VAL A 13 28.34 15.78 -9.76
N PHE A 14 28.30 14.74 -10.58
CA PHE A 14 27.29 14.60 -11.63
C PHE A 14 25.93 14.61 -10.91
N LEU A 15 25.22 15.74 -10.98
CA LEU A 15 23.79 15.79 -10.70
C LEU A 15 23.13 14.88 -11.73
N MET A 16 23.04 13.58 -11.45
CA MET A 16 22.13 12.74 -12.19
C MET A 16 20.73 13.25 -11.86
N PRO A 17 19.96 13.76 -12.84
CA PRO A 17 18.56 14.03 -12.59
C PRO A 17 17.95 12.70 -12.18
N LEU A 18 17.44 12.62 -10.96
CA LEU A 18 16.61 11.48 -10.56
C LEU A 18 15.56 11.34 -11.66
N PRO A 19 15.34 10.14 -12.23
CA PRO A 19 14.26 9.96 -13.17
C PRO A 19 12.98 10.35 -12.43
N VAL A 20 12.45 11.52 -12.76
CA VAL A 20 11.11 11.91 -12.33
C VAL A 20 10.21 10.99 -13.13
N VAL A 21 9.87 9.84 -12.53
CA VAL A 21 8.86 8.95 -13.08
C VAL A 21 7.58 9.78 -13.09
N ALA A 22 7.18 10.23 -14.27
CA ALA A 22 5.92 10.92 -14.45
C ALA A 22 4.81 9.92 -14.07
N ILE A 23 4.22 10.14 -12.89
CA ILE A 23 3.02 9.42 -12.46
C ILE A 23 1.93 9.71 -13.47
N ASN A 24 1.62 8.74 -14.33
CA ASN A 24 0.51 8.84 -15.26
C ASN A 24 -0.79 8.71 -14.47
N GLN A 25 -1.51 9.82 -14.29
CA GLN A 25 -2.77 9.87 -13.54
C GLN A 25 -3.87 8.94 -14.08
N TYR A 26 -3.73 8.47 -15.32
CA TYR A 26 -4.68 7.55 -15.95
C TYR A 26 -4.34 6.07 -15.70
N ILE A 27 -3.17 5.76 -15.11
CA ILE A 27 -2.76 4.39 -14.80
C ILE A 27 -3.00 4.13 -13.31
N GLU A 28 -3.95 3.24 -13.02
CA GLU A 28 -4.17 2.74 -11.68
C GLU A 28 -3.13 1.66 -11.34
N THR A 29 -2.15 1.97 -10.49
CA THR A 29 -1.08 1.02 -10.11
C THR A 29 -1.47 0.10 -8.96
N ARG A 30 -2.62 0.34 -8.30
CA ARG A 30 -3.14 -0.50 -7.21
C ARG A 30 -3.90 -1.73 -7.74
N CYS A 31 -4.16 -1.79 -9.04
CA CYS A 31 -4.78 -2.89 -9.76
C CYS A 31 -3.95 -3.25 -11.01
N CYS A 32 -4.19 -4.36 -11.70
CA CYS A 32 -4.76 -5.60 -11.20
C CYS A 32 -3.67 -6.66 -11.30
N VAL A 33 -3.51 -7.49 -10.27
CA VAL A 33 -2.52 -8.56 -10.30
C VAL A 33 -3.00 -9.68 -11.22
N ASP A 34 -2.07 -10.30 -11.95
CA ASP A 34 -2.37 -11.43 -12.84
C ASP A 34 -2.90 -12.65 -12.08
N GLU A 35 -2.47 -12.82 -10.82
CA GLU A 35 -2.86 -13.93 -9.96
C GLU A 35 -3.14 -13.47 -8.53
N ILE A 36 -4.27 -13.91 -7.97
CA ILE A 36 -4.61 -13.70 -6.56
C ILE A 36 -3.87 -14.74 -5.73
N LYS A 37 -2.84 -14.30 -5.02
CA LYS A 37 -2.06 -15.17 -4.14
C LYS A 37 -2.92 -15.77 -3.02
N ARG A 38 -2.89 -17.09 -2.88
CA ARG A 38 -3.52 -17.84 -1.79
C ARG A 38 -2.49 -18.50 -0.87
N ASP A 39 -2.88 -18.78 0.37
CA ASP A 39 -2.08 -19.55 1.31
C ASP A 39 -2.37 -21.06 1.20
N ALA A 40 -1.77 -21.86 2.09
CA ALA A 40 -1.90 -23.32 2.09
C ALA A 40 -3.33 -23.82 2.36
N ASP A 41 -4.14 -23.00 3.02
CA ASP A 41 -5.54 -23.30 3.34
C ASP A 41 -6.49 -22.84 2.22
N GLY A 42 -5.95 -22.16 1.19
CA GLY A 42 -6.70 -21.63 0.05
C GLY A 42 -7.26 -20.23 0.28
N ASP A 43 -7.00 -19.62 1.43
CA ASP A 43 -7.41 -18.26 1.74
C ASP A 43 -6.54 -17.23 1.01
N ILE A 44 -7.10 -16.04 0.75
CA ILE A 44 -6.33 -14.95 0.12
C ILE A 44 -5.20 -14.53 1.07
N SER A 45 -3.96 -14.66 0.58
CA SER A 45 -2.76 -14.34 1.34
C SER A 45 -2.65 -12.83 1.56
N ARG A 46 -2.28 -12.43 2.79
CA ARG A 46 -2.14 -11.02 3.18
C ARG A 46 -0.78 -10.76 3.81
N SER A 47 -0.09 -9.73 3.34
CA SER A 47 1.25 -9.37 3.75
C SER A 47 1.24 -8.56 5.04
N TRP A 48 1.67 -9.22 6.13
CA TRP A 48 1.95 -8.53 7.40
C TRP A 48 2.98 -7.41 7.24
N LYS A 49 3.95 -7.57 6.33
CA LYS A 49 4.93 -6.54 6.02
C LYS A 49 4.26 -5.31 5.40
N ALA A 50 3.36 -5.49 4.43
CA ALA A 50 2.63 -4.39 3.81
C ALA A 50 1.74 -3.67 4.84
N LYS A 51 0.97 -4.40 5.65
CA LYS A 51 0.16 -3.81 6.74
C LYS A 51 1.02 -3.01 7.73
N ARG A 52 2.17 -3.53 8.13
CA ARG A 52 3.08 -2.83 9.07
C ARG A 52 3.63 -1.55 8.45
N GLU A 53 4.08 -1.58 7.20
CA GLU A 53 4.56 -0.38 6.52
C GLU A 53 3.45 0.65 6.31
N PHE A 54 2.23 0.22 5.98
CA PHE A 54 1.05 1.10 5.93
C PHE A 54 0.86 1.80 7.28
N ARG A 55 0.81 1.07 8.38
CA ARG A 55 0.64 1.66 9.73
C ARG A 55 1.78 2.61 10.12
N ARG A 56 3.00 2.37 9.63
CA ARG A 56 4.14 3.24 9.88
C ARG A 56 4.03 4.57 9.11
N ARG A 57 3.50 4.52 7.88
CA ARG A 57 3.30 5.68 7.00
C ARG A 57 2.05 6.48 7.38
N TRP A 58 0.98 5.78 7.76
CA TRP A 58 -0.32 6.32 8.18
C TRP A 58 -0.73 5.69 9.51
N PRO A 59 -0.38 6.32 10.65
CA PRO A 59 -0.70 5.82 11.97
C PRO A 59 -2.20 5.59 12.19
N CYS A 60 -2.52 4.77 13.19
CA CYS A 60 -3.90 4.51 13.60
C CYS A 60 -4.64 5.82 13.90
N PRO A 61 -5.88 6.03 13.40
CA PRO A 61 -6.64 7.27 13.65
C PRO A 61 -6.89 7.59 15.12
N THR A 62 -6.87 6.58 16.01
CA THR A 62 -7.01 6.77 17.46
C THR A 62 -5.70 7.06 18.17
N GLY A 63 -4.57 7.07 17.45
CA GLY A 63 -3.23 7.28 18.02
C GLY A 63 -2.58 6.04 18.62
N ALA A 64 -3.19 4.85 18.48
CA ALA A 64 -2.60 3.60 18.98
C ALA A 64 -1.23 3.31 18.36
N ARG A 65 -0.33 2.68 19.12
CA ARG A 65 1.04 2.39 18.67
C ARG A 65 1.04 1.37 17.53
N LEU A 66 2.16 1.30 16.80
CA LEU A 66 2.33 0.49 15.59
C LEU A 66 1.94 -0.99 15.74
N TYR A 67 2.12 -1.57 16.93
CA TYR A 67 1.86 -3.00 17.19
C TYR A 67 0.62 -3.23 18.05
N GLU A 68 -0.08 -2.17 18.43
CA GLU A 68 -1.31 -2.27 19.23
C GLU A 68 -2.54 -2.40 18.31
N PRO A 69 -3.68 -2.90 18.80
CA PRO A 69 -4.94 -2.78 18.08
C PRO A 69 -5.29 -1.32 17.78
N CYS A 70 -6.09 -1.06 16.74
CA CYS A 70 -6.63 0.25 16.43
C CYS A 70 -8.15 0.22 16.68
N PRO A 71 -8.64 0.57 17.88
CA PRO A 71 -10.06 0.41 18.23
C PRO A 71 -10.98 1.15 17.26
N GLY A 72 -12.00 0.47 16.75
CA GLY A 72 -12.96 1.03 15.79
C GLY A 72 -12.49 1.09 14.34
N TRP A 73 -11.27 0.64 14.02
CA TRP A 73 -10.72 0.69 12.66
C TRP A 73 -10.07 -0.62 12.21
N HIS A 74 -10.31 -0.97 10.95
CA HIS A 74 -9.58 -2.00 10.23
C HIS A 74 -8.67 -1.36 9.17
N ILE A 75 -7.58 -2.05 8.84
CA ILE A 75 -6.85 -1.78 7.60
C ILE A 75 -7.52 -2.65 6.55
N ASP A 76 -7.90 -2.02 5.46
CA ASP A 76 -8.58 -2.68 4.36
C ASP A 76 -7.99 -2.26 3.03
N HIS A 77 -8.19 -3.07 2.00
CA HIS A 77 -7.74 -2.72 0.66
C HIS A 77 -8.74 -1.81 -0.03
N VAL A 78 -8.26 -0.76 -0.71
CA VAL A 78 -9.14 0.15 -1.45
C VAL A 78 -9.77 -0.60 -2.62
N ILE A 79 -8.93 -1.25 -3.42
CA ILE A 79 -9.31 -2.20 -4.45
C ILE A 79 -9.25 -3.61 -3.84
N PRO A 80 -10.36 -4.36 -3.82
CA PRO A 80 -10.43 -5.68 -3.19
C PRO A 80 -9.40 -6.66 -3.77
N LEU A 81 -8.68 -7.36 -2.89
CA LEU A 81 -7.78 -8.44 -3.31
C LEU A 81 -8.52 -9.55 -4.07
N ALA A 82 -9.77 -9.82 -3.68
CA ALA A 82 -10.62 -10.82 -4.33
C ALA A 82 -10.91 -10.49 -5.81
N CYS A 83 -10.78 -9.22 -6.20
CA CYS A 83 -11.02 -8.74 -7.57
C CYS A 83 -9.71 -8.28 -8.23
N GLY A 84 -8.56 -8.83 -7.82
CA GLY A 84 -7.27 -8.51 -8.42
C GLY A 84 -6.56 -7.26 -7.87
N GLY A 85 -7.07 -6.65 -6.80
CA GLY A 85 -6.34 -5.59 -6.11
C GLY A 85 -4.95 -6.05 -5.64
N ALA A 86 -3.95 -5.18 -5.75
CA ALA A 86 -2.60 -5.49 -5.30
C ALA A 86 -2.50 -5.44 -3.77
N ASP A 87 -1.85 -6.43 -3.15
CA ASP A 87 -1.53 -6.41 -1.72
C ASP A 87 -0.32 -5.50 -1.44
N SER A 88 -0.56 -4.19 -1.54
CA SER A 88 0.46 -3.15 -1.49
C SER A 88 0.09 -2.05 -0.50
N VAL A 89 1.12 -1.36 0.02
CA VAL A 89 0.96 -0.21 0.93
C VAL A 89 0.12 0.90 0.30
N SER A 90 0.22 1.10 -1.02
CA SER A 90 -0.56 2.08 -1.78
C SER A 90 -2.03 1.71 -1.95
N ASN A 91 -2.39 0.42 -1.84
CA ASN A 91 -3.76 -0.06 -1.97
C ASN A 91 -4.44 -0.29 -0.61
N MET A 92 -3.97 0.33 0.47
CA MET A 92 -4.54 0.18 1.80
C MET A 92 -5.18 1.48 2.29
N GLN A 93 -6.19 1.34 3.15
CA GLN A 93 -6.85 2.44 3.85
C GLN A 93 -7.25 2.02 5.27
N TRP A 94 -7.36 3.00 6.16
CA TRP A 94 -8.10 2.81 7.39
C TRP A 94 -9.60 2.87 7.10
N LEU A 95 -10.35 1.90 7.61
CA LEU A 95 -11.78 1.79 7.41
C LEU A 95 -12.48 1.56 8.75
N PRO A 96 -13.56 2.30 9.05
CA PRO A 96 -14.37 2.04 10.24
C PRO A 96 -14.88 0.60 10.28
N VAL A 97 -14.85 -0.01 11.47
CA VAL A 97 -15.34 -1.38 11.68
C VAL A 97 -16.80 -1.50 11.27
N GLU A 98 -17.59 -0.45 11.47
CA GLU A 98 -19.01 -0.40 11.13
C GLU A 98 -19.25 -0.56 9.62
N ILE A 99 -18.34 -0.06 8.77
CA ILE A 99 -18.45 -0.21 7.32
C ILE A 99 -17.92 -1.57 6.87
N LYS A 100 -16.84 -2.04 7.51
CA LYS A 100 -16.16 -3.29 7.16
C LYS A 100 -16.96 -4.54 7.54
N SER A 101 -17.60 -4.49 8.70
CA SER A 101 -18.15 -5.66 9.40
C SER A 101 -19.66 -5.55 9.65
N CYS A 102 -20.37 -4.69 8.93
CA CYS A 102 -21.82 -4.66 9.03
C CYS A 102 -22.46 -5.97 8.48
N ALA A 103 -23.75 -6.15 8.75
CA ALA A 103 -24.52 -7.30 8.29
C ALA A 103 -25.26 -7.08 6.96
N GLY A 104 -25.37 -5.83 6.50
CA GLY A 104 -26.13 -5.46 5.31
C GLY A 104 -25.46 -5.81 3.98
N GLU A 105 -26.15 -5.54 2.88
CA GLU A 105 -25.62 -5.75 1.54
C GLU A 105 -24.53 -4.73 1.18
N PHE A 106 -24.68 -3.49 1.68
CA PHE A 106 -23.75 -2.38 1.44
C PHE A 106 -22.49 -2.42 2.31
N CYS A 107 -22.23 -3.54 3.00
CA CYS A 107 -20.96 -3.74 3.68
C CYS A 107 -19.87 -3.88 2.66
N LYS A 108 -18.73 -3.24 2.92
CA LYS A 108 -17.71 -3.04 1.88
C LYS A 108 -17.35 -4.35 1.18
N ASP A 109 -17.03 -5.40 1.93
CA ASP A 109 -16.63 -6.71 1.41
C ASP A 109 -17.63 -7.36 0.44
N ARG A 110 -18.93 -7.12 0.62
CA ARG A 110 -19.97 -7.72 -0.21
C ARG A 110 -20.24 -6.86 -1.43
N TRP A 111 -20.59 -5.59 -1.21
CA TRP A 111 -20.85 -4.63 -2.27
C TRP A 111 -19.67 -4.49 -3.24
N GLU A 112 -18.44 -4.45 -2.75
CA GLU A 112 -17.27 -4.27 -3.61
C GLU A 112 -17.00 -5.47 -4.51
N ARG A 113 -17.38 -6.69 -4.08
CA ARG A 113 -17.26 -7.89 -4.91
C ARG A 113 -18.25 -7.83 -6.05
N ASP A 114 -19.51 -7.50 -5.76
CA ASP A 114 -20.55 -7.40 -6.78
C ASP A 114 -20.20 -6.34 -7.84
N ILE A 115 -19.59 -5.23 -7.44
CA ILE A 115 -19.24 -4.13 -8.34
C ILE A 115 -17.90 -4.33 -9.05
N TYR A 116 -16.86 -4.77 -8.35
CA TYR A 116 -15.49 -4.77 -8.89
C TYR A 116 -14.98 -6.13 -9.37
N CYS A 117 -15.53 -7.25 -8.89
CA CYS A 117 -15.12 -8.57 -9.38
C CYS A 117 -15.80 -8.94 -10.70
N GLY A 118 -16.85 -8.19 -11.09
CA GLY A 118 -17.78 -8.59 -12.13
C GLY A 118 -18.70 -9.69 -11.62
N SER A 119 -19.99 -9.61 -11.95
CA SER A 119 -20.85 -10.78 -11.90
C SER A 119 -20.36 -11.75 -12.98
N GLU A 120 -20.01 -12.98 -12.59
CA GLU A 120 -19.85 -14.07 -13.56
C GLU A 120 -21.09 -14.21 -14.46
#